data_AF-A0A0W0EVD4-F1
#
_entry.id   AF-A0A0W0EVD4-F1
#
_cell.length_a   1.000
_cell.length_b   1.000
_cell.length_c   1.000
_cell.angle_alpha   90.00
_cell.angle_beta   90.00
_cell.angle_gamma   90.00
#
_symmetry.space_group_name_H-M   'P 1'
#
loop_
_entity.id
_entity.type
_entity.pdbx_description
1 polymer ?
#
loop_
_entity_poly.entity_id
_entity_poly.type
_entity_poly.pdbx_seq_one_letter_code
_entity_poly.pdbx_strand_id
1 'polypeptide(L)'
;MSSINSYGYSPHPLSSYLEWIQKILDSDKKENVKPFIISITASTSSDLERMVTDIQTFRVSTGDNAITPSRIAIELNTSCPNIPESPPSAYSPLSEVGLRDLLGVLRDANASDPTLTIGLKLPPFVSRQQFVDIITLLNQFSYSSPDSRPFPFAFLTCTNTLGNSLFFSEQTRSSISMEFALPTATGGLAGDALHPLALGNVYTFAHLLKSEASLTDMGLIGVGGVTNQEGVKRMQKAGAVVVGCATMLGIHGVKAFQILSTQSLGEHGPFV
;
A
#
# COMPACT_ATOMS: atom_id res chain seq x y z
N MET A 1 -14.49 12.20 -11.11
CA MET A 1 -13.04 12.46 -10.96
C MET A 1 -12.30 11.14 -11.03
N SER A 2 -12.08 10.66 -12.27
CA SER A 2 -11.33 9.43 -12.55
C SER A 2 -9.97 9.78 -13.14
N SER A 3 -9.00 8.88 -13.02
CA SER A 3 -7.65 9.06 -13.59
C SER A 3 -7.16 7.76 -14.21
N ILE A 4 -6.28 7.89 -15.19
CA ILE A 4 -5.56 6.79 -15.83
C ILE A 4 -4.06 7.13 -15.82
N ASN A 5 -3.17 6.15 -15.62
CA ASN A 5 -1.73 6.39 -15.62
C ASN A 5 -0.91 5.18 -16.10
N SER A 6 0.32 5.46 -16.56
CA SER A 6 1.32 4.47 -16.99
C SER A 6 2.73 4.91 -16.55
N TYR A 7 2.87 5.38 -15.30
CA TYR A 7 4.09 6.05 -14.83
C TYR A 7 5.33 5.15 -14.68
N GLY A 8 5.15 3.84 -14.61
CA GLY A 8 6.23 2.93 -14.23
C GLY A 8 6.65 3.11 -12.77
N TYR A 9 7.87 2.69 -12.43
CA TYR A 9 8.45 2.90 -11.10
C TYR A 9 8.93 4.32 -10.90
N SER A 10 9.16 4.69 -9.64
CA SER A 10 9.76 5.98 -9.33
C SER A 10 11.07 6.19 -10.09
N PRO A 11 11.33 7.41 -10.59
CA PRO A 11 12.63 7.75 -11.17
C PRO A 11 13.73 7.96 -10.12
N HIS A 12 13.40 7.94 -8.81
CA HIS A 12 14.35 8.16 -7.74
C HIS A 12 14.74 6.84 -7.06
N PRO A 13 16.04 6.64 -6.72
CA PRO A 13 16.48 5.47 -5.98
C PRO A 13 15.99 5.53 -4.53
N LEU A 14 15.96 4.36 -3.86
CA LEU A 14 15.57 4.23 -2.45
C LEU A 14 16.34 5.21 -1.53
N SER A 15 17.64 5.41 -1.77
CA SER A 15 18.46 6.33 -0.97
C SER A 15 17.92 7.76 -0.93
N SER A 16 17.37 8.26 -2.04
CA SER A 16 16.76 9.59 -2.08
C SER A 16 15.54 9.69 -1.16
N TYR A 17 14.73 8.64 -1.06
CA TYR A 17 13.60 8.59 -0.14
C TYR A 17 14.05 8.58 1.32
N LEU A 18 15.08 7.80 1.65
CA LEU A 18 15.64 7.74 3.00
C LEU A 18 16.20 9.12 3.42
N GLU A 19 16.91 9.81 2.51
CA GLU A 19 17.39 11.18 2.75
C GLU A 19 16.25 12.18 2.99
N TRP A 20 15.15 12.08 2.26
CA TRP A 20 13.99 12.96 2.47
C TRP A 20 13.30 12.67 3.79
N ILE A 21 13.16 11.39 4.17
CA ILE A 21 12.60 11.01 5.46
C ILE A 21 13.49 11.53 6.59
N GLN A 22 14.81 11.37 6.50
CA GLN A 22 15.76 11.93 7.48
C GLN A 22 15.55 13.43 7.67
N LYS A 23 15.48 14.19 6.57
CA LYS A 23 15.26 15.65 6.64
C LYS A 23 13.95 16.01 7.35
N ILE A 24 12.89 15.22 7.14
CA ILE A 24 11.61 15.45 7.82
C ILE A 24 11.74 15.13 9.31
N LEU A 25 12.34 13.98 9.66
CA LEU A 25 12.60 13.58 11.05
C LEU A 25 13.44 14.62 11.81
N ASP A 26 14.47 15.18 11.17
CA ASP A 26 15.34 16.20 11.77
C ASP A 26 14.63 17.53 11.98
N SER A 27 13.66 17.84 11.11
CA SER A 27 12.91 19.11 11.14
C SER A 27 11.78 19.12 12.16
N ASP A 28 11.23 17.95 12.51
CA ASP A 28 10.07 17.84 13.39
C ASP A 28 10.50 17.65 14.85
N LYS A 29 10.52 18.73 15.62
CA LYS A 29 10.85 18.72 17.06
C LYS A 29 9.72 18.21 17.96
N LYS A 30 8.59 17.77 17.39
CA LYS A 30 7.43 17.31 18.16
C LYS A 30 7.56 15.84 18.52
N GLU A 31 7.08 15.49 19.72
CA GLU A 31 7.05 14.11 20.23
C GLU A 31 6.14 13.17 19.41
N ASN A 32 5.21 13.72 18.61
CA ASN A 32 4.29 12.97 17.75
C ASN A 32 4.61 13.18 16.26
N VAL A 33 5.60 12.45 15.76
CA VAL A 33 5.94 12.44 14.34
C VAL A 33 4.97 11.51 13.59
N LYS A 34 4.39 11.99 12.50
CA LYS A 34 3.55 11.19 11.59
C LYS A 34 4.37 10.00 11.05
N PRO A 35 3.83 8.77 11.05
CA PRO A 35 4.56 7.62 10.54
C PRO A 35 4.79 7.68 9.02
N PHE A 36 5.82 7.00 8.56
CA PHE A 36 6.19 6.82 7.16
C PHE A 36 5.96 5.38 6.73
N ILE A 37 5.42 5.20 5.53
CA ILE A 37 5.38 3.91 4.85
C ILE A 37 6.31 4.02 3.63
N ILE A 38 7.40 3.26 3.63
CA ILE A 38 8.32 3.16 2.50
C ILE A 38 7.82 2.04 1.59
N SER A 39 7.24 2.41 0.45
CA SER A 39 6.75 1.44 -0.52
C SER A 39 7.88 0.97 -1.44
N ILE A 40 8.14 -0.34 -1.47
CA ILE A 40 9.18 -0.97 -2.29
C ILE A 40 8.59 -2.11 -3.13
N THR A 41 9.30 -2.51 -4.18
CA THR A 41 8.92 -3.62 -5.06
C THR A 41 10.18 -4.31 -5.55
N ALA A 42 10.15 -5.63 -5.64
CA ALA A 42 11.31 -6.44 -6.02
C ALA A 42 10.90 -7.60 -6.90
N SER A 43 11.71 -7.88 -7.92
CA SER A 43 11.56 -9.06 -8.77
C SER A 43 12.20 -10.31 -8.16
N THR A 44 13.19 -10.13 -7.29
CA THR A 44 13.98 -11.20 -6.69
C THR A 44 14.12 -11.01 -5.18
N SER A 45 14.30 -12.12 -4.44
CA SER A 45 14.54 -12.07 -3.00
C SER A 45 15.81 -11.31 -2.65
N SER A 46 16.88 -11.43 -3.45
CA SER A 46 18.14 -10.71 -3.20
C SER A 46 17.99 -9.18 -3.34
N ASP A 47 17.24 -8.71 -4.33
CA ASP A 47 16.93 -7.27 -4.44
C ASP A 47 16.10 -6.79 -3.25
N LEU A 48 15.11 -7.59 -2.82
CA LEU A 48 14.32 -7.27 -1.65
C LEU A 48 15.16 -7.24 -0.37
N GLU A 49 16.02 -8.24 -0.15
CA GLU A 49 16.93 -8.34 1.00
C GLU A 49 17.81 -7.09 1.10
N ARG A 50 18.37 -6.62 -0.02
CA ARG A 50 19.16 -5.39 -0.06
C ARG A 50 18.34 -4.18 0.34
N MET A 51 17.16 -3.98 -0.24
CA MET A 51 16.29 -2.83 0.11
C MET A 51 15.83 -2.87 1.58
N VAL A 52 15.49 -4.05 2.09
CA VAL A 52 15.13 -4.24 3.50
C VAL A 52 16.32 -3.94 4.41
N THR A 53 17.53 -4.36 4.04
CA THR A 53 18.76 -4.06 4.77
C THR A 53 19.05 -2.56 4.82
N ASP A 54 18.90 -1.86 3.70
CA ASP A 54 19.06 -0.40 3.63
C ASP A 54 18.05 0.32 4.55
N ILE A 55 16.78 -0.11 4.52
CA ILE A 55 15.73 0.46 5.38
C ILE A 55 16.00 0.15 6.86
N GLN A 56 16.44 -1.07 7.20
CA GLN A 56 16.78 -1.44 8.58
C GLN A 56 17.98 -0.66 9.10
N THR A 57 19.02 -0.47 8.28
CA THR A 57 20.17 0.34 8.63
C THR A 57 19.75 1.78 8.94
N PHE A 58 18.84 2.33 8.12
CA PHE A 58 18.25 3.64 8.34
C PHE A 58 17.39 3.73 9.61
N ARG A 59 16.58 2.70 9.90
CA ARG A 59 15.80 2.63 11.15
C ARG A 59 16.70 2.61 12.38
N VAL A 60 17.81 1.88 12.32
CA VAL A 60 18.83 1.88 13.40
C VAL A 60 19.47 3.26 13.54
N SER A 61 19.90 3.89 12.44
CA SER A 61 20.57 5.20 12.49
C SER A 61 19.67 6.33 13.01
N THR A 62 18.36 6.21 12.82
CA THR A 62 17.35 7.17 13.30
C THR A 62 16.79 6.83 14.68
N GLY A 63 17.23 5.72 15.29
CA GLY A 63 16.72 5.21 16.58
C GLY A 63 15.29 4.69 16.52
N ASP A 64 14.71 4.53 15.32
CA ASP A 64 13.34 4.09 15.12
C ASP A 64 13.11 2.63 15.54
N ASN A 65 14.13 1.79 15.47
CA ASN A 65 14.10 0.40 15.93
C ASN A 65 14.00 0.25 17.47
N ALA A 66 14.19 1.34 18.22
CA ALA A 66 13.97 1.38 19.67
C ALA A 66 12.57 1.91 20.06
N ILE A 67 11.73 2.25 19.08
CA ILE A 67 10.40 2.83 19.28
C ILE A 67 9.33 1.80 18.92
N THR A 68 8.35 1.63 19.81
CA THR A 68 7.19 0.75 19.58
C THR A 68 5.90 1.55 19.81
N PRO A 69 5.02 1.71 18.80
CA PRO A 69 5.16 1.20 17.44
C PRO A 69 6.21 1.97 16.61
N SER A 70 6.88 1.26 15.70
CA SER A 70 7.82 1.83 14.73
C SER A 70 7.17 2.95 13.93
N ARG A 71 7.89 4.07 13.71
CA ARG A 71 7.39 5.17 12.86
C ARG A 71 7.66 4.89 11.40
N ILE A 72 8.63 4.03 11.06
CA ILE A 72 8.94 3.65 9.70
C ILE A 72 8.44 2.23 9.45
N ALA A 73 7.59 2.09 8.44
CA ALA A 73 7.07 0.81 7.97
C ALA A 73 7.52 0.52 6.54
N ILE A 74 7.55 -0.75 6.18
CA ILE A 74 7.76 -1.22 4.79
C ILE A 74 6.39 -1.60 4.22
N GLU A 75 6.10 -1.17 2.99
CA GLU A 75 4.99 -1.71 2.19
C GLU A 75 5.55 -2.38 0.93
N LEU A 76 5.45 -3.71 0.82
CA LEU A 76 5.79 -4.39 -0.42
C LEU A 76 4.63 -4.24 -1.42
N ASN A 77 4.88 -3.56 -2.53
CA ASN A 77 3.93 -3.44 -3.63
C ASN A 77 3.97 -4.70 -4.49
N THR A 78 2.93 -5.51 -4.40
CA THR A 78 2.78 -6.78 -5.11
C THR A 78 1.93 -6.65 -6.38
N SER A 79 1.60 -5.42 -6.75
CA SER A 79 0.73 -5.10 -7.89
C SER A 79 1.50 -4.86 -9.19
N CYS A 80 2.81 -4.69 -9.11
CA CYS A 80 3.66 -4.54 -10.29
C CYS A 80 4.17 -5.92 -10.71
N PRO A 81 4.36 -6.15 -12.01
CA PRO A 81 4.87 -7.42 -12.47
C PRO A 81 6.32 -7.57 -12.01
N ASN A 82 6.58 -8.63 -11.25
CA ASN A 82 7.94 -8.99 -10.83
C ASN A 82 8.75 -9.52 -12.03
N ILE A 83 8.07 -9.99 -13.07
CA ILE A 83 8.65 -10.52 -14.29
C ILE A 83 8.07 -9.72 -15.46
N PRO A 84 8.89 -9.21 -16.41
CA PRO A 84 8.38 -8.53 -17.59
C PRO A 84 7.30 -9.37 -18.29
N GLU A 85 6.19 -8.73 -18.67
CA GLU A 85 5.03 -9.37 -19.33
C GLU A 85 4.21 -10.37 -18.48
N SER A 86 4.55 -10.58 -17.21
CA SER A 86 3.72 -11.37 -16.29
C SER A 86 2.62 -10.53 -15.66
N PRO A 87 1.52 -11.16 -15.18
CA PRO A 87 0.57 -10.47 -14.31
C PRO A 87 1.22 -10.09 -12.96
N PRO A 88 0.61 -9.17 -12.21
CA PRO A 88 0.95 -8.94 -10.80
C PRO A 88 1.08 -10.25 -10.02
N SER A 89 2.15 -10.40 -9.24
CA SER A 89 2.43 -11.65 -8.51
C SER A 89 1.33 -12.02 -7.51
N ALA A 90 0.63 -11.01 -6.98
CA ALA A 90 -0.51 -11.20 -6.10
C ALA A 90 -1.78 -11.73 -6.80
N TYR A 91 -1.88 -11.73 -8.13
CA TYR A 91 -3.04 -12.33 -8.82
C TYR A 91 -3.06 -13.85 -8.76
N SER A 92 -1.90 -14.49 -8.60
CA SER A 92 -1.78 -15.93 -8.48
C SER A 92 -0.75 -16.29 -7.38
N PRO A 93 -1.04 -15.95 -6.12
CA PRO A 93 -0.04 -15.96 -5.04
C PRO A 93 0.40 -17.38 -4.65
N LEU A 94 -0.31 -18.42 -5.10
CA LEU A 94 0.00 -19.83 -4.86
C LEU A 94 0.63 -20.55 -6.08
N SER A 95 0.60 -19.94 -7.28
CA SER A 95 1.04 -20.63 -8.51
C SER A 95 2.51 -20.39 -8.87
N GLU A 96 3.16 -19.40 -8.27
CA GLU A 96 4.55 -19.05 -8.59
C GLU A 96 5.41 -18.86 -7.34
N VAL A 97 6.69 -19.24 -7.46
CA VAL A 97 7.73 -19.18 -6.42
C VAL A 97 8.11 -17.72 -6.05
N GLY A 98 7.65 -16.72 -6.80
CA GLY A 98 8.02 -15.31 -6.59
C GLY A 98 7.48 -14.69 -5.30
N LEU A 99 6.16 -14.67 -5.08
CA LEU A 99 5.61 -13.90 -3.95
C LEU A 99 5.96 -14.52 -2.61
N ARG A 100 5.86 -15.86 -2.48
CA ARG A 100 6.18 -16.56 -1.24
C ARG A 100 7.62 -16.30 -0.78
N ASP A 101 8.58 -16.30 -1.71
CA ASP A 101 9.99 -16.09 -1.36
C ASP A 101 10.25 -14.64 -0.92
N LEU A 102 9.61 -13.67 -1.58
CA LEU A 102 9.64 -12.26 -1.14
C LEU A 102 9.03 -12.08 0.26
N LEU A 103 7.91 -12.75 0.55
CA LEU A 103 7.31 -12.74 1.88
C LEU A 103 8.20 -13.42 2.93
N GLY A 104 8.99 -14.43 2.52
CA GLY A 104 10.01 -15.07 3.37
C GLY A 104 11.08 -14.09 3.86
N VAL A 105 11.62 -13.26 2.95
CA VAL A 105 12.58 -12.20 3.29
C VAL A 105 11.99 -11.24 4.35
N LEU A 106 10.74 -10.81 4.16
CA LEU A 106 10.06 -9.91 5.09
C LEU A 106 9.81 -10.56 6.45
N ARG A 107 9.42 -11.84 6.46
CA ARG A 107 9.27 -12.65 7.68
C ARG A 107 10.59 -12.76 8.44
N ASP A 108 11.71 -13.02 7.75
CA ASP A 108 13.03 -13.13 8.39
C ASP A 108 13.51 -11.80 8.97
N ALA A 109 13.24 -10.69 8.27
CA ALA A 109 13.55 -9.35 8.75
C ALA A 109 12.73 -8.97 9.99
N ASN A 110 11.42 -9.24 10.01
CA ASN A 110 10.59 -9.02 11.19
C ASN A 110 10.97 -9.95 12.36
N ALA A 111 11.34 -11.21 12.08
CA ALA A 111 11.81 -12.12 13.14
C ALA A 111 13.12 -11.62 13.78
N SER A 112 13.99 -10.98 13.00
CA SER A 112 15.24 -10.39 13.48
C SER A 112 15.03 -9.06 14.22
N ASP A 113 13.97 -8.32 13.88
CA ASP A 113 13.55 -7.09 14.55
C ASP A 113 12.02 -7.01 14.61
N PRO A 114 11.41 -7.47 15.71
CA PRO A 114 9.95 -7.51 15.86
C PRO A 114 9.27 -6.14 15.84
N THR A 115 10.02 -5.03 15.95
CA THR A 115 9.47 -3.68 15.83
C THR A 115 9.18 -3.30 14.37
N LEU A 116 9.81 -3.98 13.40
CA LEU A 116 9.67 -3.72 11.98
C LEU A 116 8.21 -3.94 11.54
N THR A 117 7.52 -2.86 11.20
CA THR A 117 6.15 -2.90 10.72
C THR A 117 6.13 -3.12 9.21
N ILE A 118 5.44 -4.17 8.76
CA ILE A 118 5.40 -4.58 7.35
C ILE A 118 3.96 -4.63 6.86
N GLY A 119 3.69 -4.16 5.64
CA GLY A 119 2.41 -4.37 4.98
C GLY A 119 2.56 -4.67 3.50
N LEU A 120 1.43 -4.99 2.86
CA LEU A 120 1.39 -5.37 1.44
C LEU A 120 0.41 -4.48 0.67
N LYS A 121 0.84 -3.92 -0.46
CA LYS A 121 -0.04 -3.21 -1.39
C LYS A 121 -0.52 -4.14 -2.49
N LEU A 122 -1.80 -4.49 -2.41
CA LEU A 122 -2.43 -5.48 -3.25
C LEU A 122 -3.06 -4.86 -4.50
N PRO A 123 -3.04 -5.57 -5.65
CA PRO A 123 -3.80 -5.18 -6.82
C PRO A 123 -5.30 -5.39 -6.59
N PRO A 124 -6.17 -4.86 -7.46
CA PRO A 124 -7.61 -5.10 -7.35
C PRO A 124 -7.96 -6.51 -7.79
N PHE A 125 -8.58 -7.29 -6.91
CA PHE A 125 -9.11 -8.61 -7.24
C PHE A 125 -10.56 -8.53 -7.70
N VAL A 126 -10.91 -9.43 -8.62
CA VAL A 126 -12.23 -9.50 -9.26
C VAL A 126 -12.90 -10.87 -9.07
N SER A 127 -12.17 -11.86 -8.56
CA SER A 127 -12.72 -13.17 -8.21
C SER A 127 -12.42 -13.53 -6.76
N ARG A 128 -13.36 -14.24 -6.11
CA ARG A 128 -13.24 -14.61 -4.69
C ARG A 128 -11.99 -15.44 -4.38
N GLN A 129 -11.59 -16.31 -5.31
CA GLN A 129 -10.44 -17.19 -5.12
C GLN A 129 -9.14 -16.42 -4.90
N GLN A 130 -8.94 -15.29 -5.60
CA GLN A 130 -7.75 -14.46 -5.43
C GLN A 130 -7.60 -13.94 -3.99
N PHE A 131 -8.71 -13.57 -3.34
CA PHE A 131 -8.70 -13.16 -1.94
C PHE A 131 -8.34 -14.31 -1.01
N VAL A 132 -8.95 -15.47 -1.23
CA VAL A 132 -8.71 -16.69 -0.43
C VAL A 132 -7.25 -17.14 -0.57
N ASP A 133 -6.68 -17.06 -1.77
CA ASP A 133 -5.31 -17.47 -2.03
C ASP A 133 -4.30 -16.56 -1.33
N ILE A 134 -4.56 -15.24 -1.27
CA ILE A 134 -3.74 -14.31 -0.48
C ILE A 134 -3.79 -14.66 1.00
N ILE A 135 -4.97 -14.89 1.56
CA ILE A 135 -5.13 -15.27 2.97
C ILE A 135 -4.45 -16.60 3.28
N THR A 136 -4.60 -17.58 2.37
CA THR A 136 -3.95 -18.89 2.47
C THR A 136 -2.43 -18.76 2.47
N LEU A 137 -1.87 -17.93 1.57
CA LEU A 137 -0.44 -17.67 1.54
C LEU A 137 0.03 -16.99 2.82
N LEU A 138 -0.68 -15.94 3.27
CA LEU A 138 -0.34 -15.20 4.47
C LEU A 138 -0.30 -16.13 5.69
N ASN A 139 -1.30 -16.99 5.89
CA ASN A 139 -1.35 -17.92 7.01
C ASN A 139 -0.11 -18.83 7.14
N GLN A 140 0.61 -19.11 6.05
CA GLN A 140 1.85 -19.91 6.06
C GLN A 140 3.01 -19.23 6.82
N PHE A 141 2.93 -17.91 7.07
CA PHE A 141 3.97 -17.13 7.74
C PHE A 141 3.65 -16.83 9.21
N SER A 142 2.63 -17.48 9.79
CA SER A 142 2.32 -17.35 11.21
C SER A 142 3.39 -18.00 12.08
N TYR A 143 3.77 -17.35 13.18
CA TYR A 143 4.68 -17.85 14.19
C TYR A 143 3.91 -18.57 15.30
N SER A 144 4.51 -19.61 15.87
CA SER A 144 3.97 -20.32 17.05
C SER A 144 4.47 -19.74 18.39
N SER A 145 4.99 -18.51 18.40
CA SER A 145 5.66 -17.93 19.58
C SER A 145 4.66 -17.29 20.56
N PRO A 146 4.73 -17.59 21.87
CA PRO A 146 3.89 -16.97 22.90
C PRO A 146 4.19 -15.48 23.16
N ASP A 147 5.41 -15.03 22.88
CA ASP A 147 5.94 -13.74 23.38
C ASP A 147 6.06 -12.65 22.29
N SER A 148 5.70 -12.95 21.04
CA SER A 148 5.77 -12.02 19.92
C SER A 148 4.44 -11.96 19.16
N ARG A 149 4.25 -10.92 18.35
CA ARG A 149 3.12 -10.87 17.40
C ARG A 149 3.10 -12.20 16.63
N PRO A 150 1.96 -12.90 16.54
CA PRO A 150 1.91 -14.22 15.90
C PRO A 150 2.13 -14.15 14.39
N PHE A 151 2.33 -12.95 13.83
CA PHE A 151 2.32 -12.72 12.40
C PHE A 151 3.20 -11.51 12.00
N PRO A 152 4.05 -11.61 10.94
CA PRO A 152 4.96 -10.54 10.57
C PRO A 152 4.31 -9.35 9.84
N PHE A 153 3.14 -9.53 9.24
CA PHE A 153 2.50 -8.46 8.46
C PHE A 153 1.41 -7.75 9.26
N ALA A 154 1.52 -6.42 9.32
CA ALA A 154 0.70 -5.52 10.09
C ALA A 154 -0.53 -5.01 9.34
N PHE A 155 -0.46 -4.88 8.02
CA PHE A 155 -1.57 -4.34 7.23
C PHE A 155 -1.59 -4.80 5.77
N LEU A 156 -2.77 -4.74 5.15
CA LEU A 156 -2.93 -4.76 3.69
C LEU A 156 -3.45 -3.40 3.23
N THR A 157 -2.95 -2.95 2.08
CA THR A 157 -3.42 -1.75 1.41
C THR A 157 -4.17 -2.14 0.15
N CYS A 158 -5.48 -1.92 0.16
CA CYS A 158 -6.41 -2.33 -0.87
C CYS A 158 -7.09 -1.08 -1.46
N THR A 159 -6.81 -0.68 -2.69
CA THR A 159 -6.07 -1.40 -3.75
C THR A 159 -5.22 -0.44 -4.61
N ASN A 160 -4.27 -1.01 -5.33
CA ASN A 160 -3.56 -0.34 -6.43
C ASN A 160 -4.51 -0.04 -7.62
N THR A 161 -4.01 0.56 -8.69
CA THR A 161 -4.80 0.85 -9.89
C THR A 161 -5.22 -0.44 -10.60
N LEU A 162 -6.39 -0.43 -11.25
CA LEU A 162 -6.81 -1.53 -12.13
C LEU A 162 -6.16 -1.36 -13.51
N GLY A 163 -5.23 -2.26 -13.85
CA GLY A 163 -4.55 -2.23 -15.15
C GLY A 163 -5.47 -2.48 -16.34
N ASN A 164 -4.91 -2.35 -17.54
CA ASN A 164 -5.59 -2.63 -18.81
C ASN A 164 -6.90 -1.85 -19.02
N SER A 165 -6.95 -0.61 -18.54
CA SER A 165 -8.05 0.31 -18.80
C SER A 165 -7.69 1.28 -19.93
N LEU A 166 -8.67 1.75 -20.69
CA LEU A 166 -8.48 2.61 -21.86
C LEU A 166 -9.32 3.89 -21.72
N PHE A 167 -8.67 5.05 -21.84
CA PHE A 167 -9.33 6.35 -21.97
C PHE A 167 -8.92 6.95 -23.31
N PHE A 168 -9.89 7.53 -24.03
CA PHE A 168 -9.63 8.35 -25.21
C PHE A 168 -9.31 9.79 -24.80
N SER A 169 -8.65 10.54 -25.68
CA SER A 169 -8.19 11.90 -25.38
C SER A 169 -9.32 12.87 -25.02
N GLU A 170 -10.50 12.74 -25.63
CA GLU A 170 -11.67 13.57 -25.34
C GLU A 170 -12.23 13.37 -23.92
N GLN A 171 -11.86 12.28 -23.25
CA GLN A 171 -12.23 12.02 -21.85
C GLN A 171 -11.28 12.69 -20.85
N THR A 172 -10.17 13.27 -21.33
CA THR A 172 -9.18 13.94 -20.47
C THR A 172 -9.44 15.44 -20.40
N ARG A 173 -8.99 16.07 -19.31
CA ARG A 173 -9.04 17.54 -19.18
C ARG A 173 -8.02 18.27 -20.06
N SER A 174 -7.08 17.53 -20.61
CA SER A 174 -5.97 18.00 -21.42
C SER A 174 -6.35 17.93 -22.91
N SER A 175 -6.09 18.99 -23.65
CA SER A 175 -6.15 18.96 -25.11
C SER A 175 -4.94 18.18 -25.65
N ILE A 176 -5.04 16.85 -25.65
CA ILE A 176 -4.01 15.94 -26.17
C ILE A 176 -4.28 15.76 -27.67
N SER A 177 -3.26 15.91 -28.51
CA SER A 177 -3.34 15.71 -29.97
C SER A 177 -3.24 14.26 -30.42
N MET A 178 -3.44 13.30 -29.50
CA MET A 178 -3.36 11.86 -29.74
C MET A 178 -4.78 11.27 -29.67
N GLU A 179 -4.99 10.04 -30.15
CA GLU A 179 -6.27 9.33 -30.01
C GLU A 179 -6.54 8.92 -28.56
N PHE A 180 -5.50 8.45 -27.85
CA PHE A 180 -5.61 7.92 -26.50
C PHE A 180 -5.07 8.88 -25.44
N ALA A 181 -5.65 8.78 -24.24
CA ALA A 181 -5.25 9.56 -23.07
C ALA A 181 -3.82 9.27 -22.59
N LEU A 182 -3.26 8.10 -22.95
CA LEU A 182 -1.91 7.68 -22.61
C LEU A 182 -1.15 7.24 -23.87
N PRO A 183 0.17 7.49 -23.95
CA PRO A 183 1.00 6.98 -25.04
C PRO A 183 0.99 5.45 -25.16
N THR A 184 0.82 4.74 -24.06
CA THR A 184 0.68 3.27 -24.02
C THR A 184 -0.71 2.77 -24.43
N ALA A 185 -1.62 3.68 -24.81
CA ALA A 185 -3.06 3.49 -24.97
C ALA A 185 -3.79 3.05 -23.68
N THR A 186 -3.34 1.96 -23.05
CA THR A 186 -3.90 1.44 -21.81
C THR A 186 -3.05 1.81 -20.60
N GLY A 187 -3.67 1.79 -19.41
CA GLY A 187 -3.00 2.07 -18.16
C GLY A 187 -3.83 1.67 -16.93
N GLY A 188 -3.36 2.10 -15.77
CA GLY A 188 -4.00 1.87 -14.48
C GLY A 188 -5.14 2.85 -14.22
N LEU A 189 -6.37 2.35 -14.13
CA LEU A 189 -7.56 3.08 -13.72
C LEU A 189 -7.57 3.35 -12.22
N ALA A 190 -7.89 4.59 -11.86
CA ALA A 190 -8.09 5.06 -10.50
C ALA A 190 -9.16 6.16 -10.44
N GLY A 191 -9.34 6.77 -9.27
CA GLY A 191 -10.41 7.74 -9.00
C GLY A 191 -11.79 7.09 -8.95
N ASP A 192 -12.84 7.87 -9.19
CA ASP A 192 -14.24 7.44 -8.95
C ASP A 192 -14.61 6.13 -9.64
N ALA A 193 -14.12 5.91 -10.86
CA ALA A 193 -14.40 4.70 -11.63
C ALA A 193 -13.89 3.41 -10.96
N LEU A 194 -12.83 3.49 -10.16
CA LEU A 194 -12.29 2.34 -9.41
C LEU A 194 -13.03 2.09 -8.08
N HIS A 195 -13.73 3.10 -7.55
CA HIS A 195 -14.18 3.09 -6.16
C HIS A 195 -15.06 1.88 -5.78
N PRO A 196 -16.09 1.49 -6.55
CA PRO A 196 -16.92 0.34 -6.20
C PRO A 196 -16.12 -0.97 -6.09
N LEU A 197 -15.15 -1.17 -6.98
CA LEU A 197 -14.25 -2.33 -6.94
C LEU A 197 -13.34 -2.28 -5.72
N ALA A 198 -12.80 -1.10 -5.40
CA ALA A 198 -11.95 -0.91 -4.22
C ALA A 198 -12.71 -1.18 -2.92
N LEU A 199 -13.97 -0.72 -2.80
CA LEU A 199 -14.84 -1.04 -1.67
C LEU A 199 -15.07 -2.55 -1.53
N GLY A 200 -15.34 -3.25 -2.64
CA GLY A 200 -15.49 -4.70 -2.63
C GLY A 200 -14.23 -5.42 -2.16
N ASN A 201 -13.05 -4.92 -2.54
CA ASN A 201 -11.77 -5.47 -2.11
C ASN A 201 -11.53 -5.28 -0.61
N VAL A 202 -11.71 -4.06 -0.10
CA VAL A 202 -11.60 -3.75 1.34
C VAL A 202 -12.60 -4.59 2.14
N TYR A 203 -13.86 -4.63 1.71
CA TYR A 203 -14.91 -5.40 2.37
C TYR A 203 -14.57 -6.89 2.43
N THR A 204 -14.15 -7.47 1.30
CA THR A 204 -13.86 -8.91 1.25
C THR A 204 -12.70 -9.28 2.16
N PHE A 205 -11.59 -8.52 2.13
CA PHE A 205 -10.48 -8.75 3.06
C PHE A 205 -10.87 -8.51 4.50
N ALA A 206 -11.68 -7.50 4.82
CA ALA A 206 -12.13 -7.24 6.18
C ALA A 206 -12.91 -8.43 6.77
N HIS A 207 -13.67 -9.14 5.94
CA HIS A 207 -14.41 -10.33 6.38
C HIS A 207 -13.50 -11.55 6.51
N LEU A 208 -12.59 -11.76 5.56
CA LEU A 208 -11.66 -12.90 5.61
C LEU A 208 -10.67 -12.78 6.77
N LEU A 209 -10.11 -11.59 7.02
CA LEU A 209 -9.19 -11.38 8.15
C LEU A 209 -9.87 -11.62 9.50
N LYS A 210 -11.15 -11.27 9.64
CA LYS A 210 -11.93 -11.54 10.85
C LYS A 210 -12.25 -13.02 11.06
N SER A 211 -12.26 -13.83 9.99
CA SER A 211 -12.47 -15.29 10.12
C SER A 211 -11.19 -16.06 10.44
N GLU A 212 -10.02 -15.43 10.33
CA GLU A 212 -8.71 -16.06 10.51
C GLU A 212 -8.08 -15.58 11.82
N ALA A 213 -8.07 -16.44 12.84
CA ALA A 213 -7.62 -16.07 14.19
C ALA A 213 -6.21 -15.45 14.21
N SER A 214 -5.28 -15.99 13.42
CA SER A 214 -3.89 -15.49 13.26
C SER A 214 -3.76 -14.12 12.61
N LEU A 215 -4.79 -13.65 11.89
CA LEU A 215 -4.73 -12.44 11.06
C LEU A 215 -5.67 -11.32 11.57
N THR A 216 -6.39 -11.55 12.67
CA THR A 216 -7.44 -10.64 13.17
C THR A 216 -6.90 -9.23 13.49
N ASP A 217 -5.64 -9.12 13.91
CA ASP A 217 -4.99 -7.85 14.27
C ASP A 217 -4.40 -7.08 13.08
N MET A 218 -4.63 -7.56 11.85
CA MET A 218 -4.14 -6.91 10.64
C MET A 218 -5.02 -5.72 10.26
N GLY A 219 -4.38 -4.56 10.09
CA GLY A 219 -5.05 -3.35 9.61
C GLY A 219 -5.36 -3.41 8.12
N LEU A 220 -6.43 -2.72 7.71
CA LEU A 220 -6.74 -2.48 6.31
C LEU A 220 -6.63 -0.99 5.97
N ILE A 221 -5.74 -0.67 5.04
CA ILE A 221 -5.65 0.66 4.44
C ILE A 221 -6.50 0.67 3.17
N GLY A 222 -7.61 1.41 3.19
CA GLY A 222 -8.53 1.55 2.06
C GLY A 222 -8.06 2.62 1.09
N VAL A 223 -7.82 2.25 -0.17
CA VAL A 223 -7.35 3.14 -1.24
C VAL A 223 -8.12 2.84 -2.52
N GLY A 224 -8.49 3.89 -3.25
CA GLY A 224 -9.14 3.77 -4.57
C GLY A 224 -10.42 4.59 -4.63
N GLY A 225 -10.41 5.65 -5.45
CA GLY A 225 -11.58 6.48 -5.69
C GLY A 225 -12.15 7.24 -4.49
N VAL A 226 -11.29 7.56 -3.51
CA VAL A 226 -11.64 8.45 -2.40
C VAL A 226 -11.53 9.90 -2.90
N THR A 227 -12.65 10.46 -3.35
CA THR A 227 -12.74 11.79 -3.98
C THR A 227 -13.53 12.82 -3.18
N ASN A 228 -14.13 12.40 -2.07
CA ASN A 228 -14.91 13.22 -1.15
C ASN A 228 -15.01 12.53 0.22
N GLN A 229 -15.57 13.25 1.20
CA GLN A 229 -15.77 12.75 2.57
C GLN A 229 -16.66 11.49 2.60
N GLU A 230 -17.65 11.38 1.73
CA GLU A 230 -18.48 10.16 1.65
C GLU A 230 -17.68 8.95 1.13
N GLY A 231 -16.68 9.17 0.28
CA GLY A 231 -15.73 8.14 -0.12
C GLY A 231 -14.89 7.62 1.06
N VAL A 232 -14.48 8.51 1.97
CA VAL A 232 -13.80 8.12 3.22
C VAL A 232 -14.72 7.27 4.09
N LYS A 233 -15.95 7.74 4.33
CA LYS A 233 -16.96 7.00 5.13
C LYS A 233 -17.28 5.63 4.53
N ARG A 234 -17.35 5.52 3.19
CA ARG A 234 -17.55 4.24 2.50
C ARG A 234 -16.38 3.28 2.71
N MET A 235 -15.14 3.74 2.63
CA MET A 235 -13.96 2.92 2.93
C MET A 235 -13.96 2.42 4.37
N GLN A 236 -14.25 3.30 5.33
CA GLN A 236 -14.38 2.94 6.74
C GLN A 236 -15.49 1.91 6.97
N LYS A 237 -16.67 2.13 6.36
CA LYS A 237 -17.79 1.18 6.41
C LYS A 237 -17.44 -0.17 5.78
N ALA A 238 -16.60 -0.20 4.75
CA ALA A 238 -16.09 -1.42 4.15
C ALA A 238 -15.10 -2.15 5.07
N GLY A 239 -14.50 -1.49 6.05
CA GLY A 239 -13.59 -2.09 7.03
C GLY A 239 -12.17 -1.51 7.04
N ALA A 240 -11.92 -0.42 6.31
CA ALA A 240 -10.63 0.27 6.36
C ALA A 240 -10.45 1.03 7.69
N VAL A 241 -9.26 0.90 8.29
CA VAL A 241 -8.85 1.65 9.50
C VAL A 241 -8.06 2.91 9.16
N VAL A 242 -7.45 2.96 7.98
CA VAL A 242 -6.76 4.14 7.40
C VAL A 242 -7.23 4.31 5.96
N VAL A 243 -7.31 5.55 5.45
CA VAL A 243 -7.86 5.82 4.10
C VAL A 243 -6.89 6.66 3.27
N GLY A 244 -6.34 6.07 2.21
CA GLY A 244 -5.45 6.76 1.27
C GLY A 244 -6.20 7.42 0.10
N CYS A 245 -5.67 8.55 -0.39
CA CYS A 245 -6.30 9.35 -1.44
C CYS A 245 -5.30 9.86 -2.51
N ALA A 246 -5.04 9.05 -3.54
CA ALA A 246 -4.07 9.41 -4.58
C ALA A 246 -4.60 10.43 -5.61
N THR A 247 -5.71 10.16 -6.29
CA THR A 247 -6.25 11.05 -7.34
C THR A 247 -6.60 12.44 -6.81
N MET A 248 -7.16 12.51 -5.59
CA MET A 248 -7.42 13.79 -4.91
C MET A 248 -6.13 14.55 -4.61
N LEU A 249 -5.11 13.87 -4.08
CA LEU A 249 -3.80 14.46 -3.82
C LEU A 249 -3.17 14.99 -5.12
N GLY A 250 -3.27 14.24 -6.22
CA GLY A 250 -2.76 14.66 -7.53
C GLY A 250 -3.43 15.92 -8.07
N ILE A 251 -4.73 16.12 -7.80
CA ILE A 251 -5.49 17.28 -8.32
C ILE A 251 -5.42 18.49 -7.39
N HIS A 252 -5.48 18.27 -6.08
CA HIS A 252 -5.63 19.32 -5.08
C HIS A 252 -4.36 19.56 -4.24
N GLY A 253 -3.31 18.77 -4.44
CA GLY A 253 -2.13 18.77 -3.57
C GLY A 253 -2.52 18.42 -2.13
N VAL A 254 -1.72 18.87 -1.16
CA VAL A 254 -1.93 18.58 0.27
C VAL A 254 -3.26 19.10 0.82
N LYS A 255 -3.93 20.04 0.13
CA LYS A 255 -5.30 20.48 0.48
C LYS A 255 -6.32 19.35 0.41
N ALA A 256 -6.02 18.27 -0.32
CA ALA A 256 -6.86 17.07 -0.36
C ALA A 256 -7.18 16.55 1.06
N PHE A 257 -6.21 16.55 1.97
CA PHE A 257 -6.42 16.07 3.34
C PHE A 257 -7.45 16.93 4.10
N GLN A 258 -7.43 18.25 3.92
CA GLN A 258 -8.43 19.15 4.50
C GLN A 258 -9.83 18.95 3.88
N ILE A 259 -9.91 18.72 2.56
CA ILE A 259 -11.19 18.46 1.88
C ILE A 259 -11.82 17.17 2.39
N LEU A 260 -10.99 16.14 2.59
CA LEU A 260 -11.42 14.79 2.96
C LEU A 260 -11.60 14.60 4.47
N SER A 261 -11.03 15.48 5.32
CA SER A 261 -11.18 15.37 6.77
C SER A 261 -12.65 15.47 7.17
N THR A 262 -13.12 14.47 7.91
CA THR A 262 -14.52 14.37 8.37
C THR A 262 -14.75 15.00 9.74
N GLN A 263 -13.70 15.50 10.41
CA GLN A 263 -13.78 16.25 11.66
C GLN A 263 -13.61 17.75 11.40
N SER A 264 -14.35 18.61 12.11
CA SER A 264 -13.95 20.02 12.24
C SER A 264 -12.58 20.05 12.88
N LEU A 265 -11.63 20.80 12.30
CA LEU A 265 -10.28 20.99 12.82
C LEU A 265 -10.32 21.62 14.23
N GLY A 266 -10.54 20.79 15.25
CA GLY A 266 -10.18 21.06 16.65
C GLY A 266 -8.74 20.62 16.87
N GLU A 267 -8.06 21.24 17.84
CA GLU A 267 -6.59 21.34 17.99
C GLU A 267 -5.76 20.03 18.09
N HIS A 268 -6.35 18.86 17.90
CA HIS A 268 -5.64 17.60 17.77
C HIS A 268 -6.17 16.85 16.54
N GLY A 269 -5.53 17.08 15.39
CA GLY A 269 -6.00 16.55 14.10
C GLY A 269 -6.01 15.01 14.05
N PRO A 270 -7.03 14.39 13.43
CA PRO A 270 -7.03 12.94 13.26
C PRO A 270 -6.19 12.54 12.04
N PHE A 271 -5.64 11.34 12.12
CA PHE A 271 -5.07 10.62 11.00
C PHE A 271 -6.13 10.41 9.92
N VAL A 272 -5.93 11.07 8.77
CA VAL A 272 -6.43 10.58 7.47
C VAL A 272 -5.33 9.75 6.86
#